data_AF-A0A836VZH4-F1
#
_entry.id   AF-A0A836VZH4-F1
#
_cell.length_a   1.000
_cell.length_b   1.000
_cell.length_c   1.000
_cell.angle_alpha   90.00
_cell.angle_beta   90.00
_cell.angle_gamma   90.00
#
_symmetry.space_group_name_H-M   'P 1'
#
loop_
_entity.id
_entity.type
_entity.pdbx_description
1 polymer ?
#
loop_
_entity_poly.entity_id
_entity_poly.type
_entity_poly.pdbx_seq_one_letter_code
_entity_poly.pdbx_strand_id
1 'polypeptide(L)'
;MRRQVLSPVDRERTFRLTGGNMFQGPMSLHQPFCVWPVVGWSDYRTLVRGLDLCGSATHPGGRVTEASGRNAVRETLWDGRLCPLLA
;
A
#
# COMPACT_ATOMS: atom_id res chain seq x y z
N MET A 1 -27.74 6.92 15.42
CA MET A 1 -26.27 7.04 15.20
C MET A 1 -25.56 6.00 16.02
N ARG A 2 -24.73 5.14 15.41
CA ARG A 2 -23.87 4.20 16.13
C ARG A 2 -22.48 4.82 16.24
N ARG A 3 -22.01 5.05 17.47
CA ARG A 3 -20.64 5.51 17.72
C ARG A 3 -19.74 4.29 17.89
N GLN A 4 -18.58 4.31 17.23
CA GLN A 4 -17.53 3.32 17.43
C GLN A 4 -16.24 4.04 17.80
N VAL A 5 -15.57 3.56 18.84
CA VAL A 5 -14.25 4.02 19.25
C VAL A 5 -13.33 2.82 19.15
N LEU A 6 -12.27 2.93 18.37
CA LEU A 6 -11.30 1.86 18.14
C LEU A 6 -9.95 2.28 18.70
N SER A 7 -9.46 1.54 19.68
CA SER A 7 -8.09 1.66 20.16
C SER A 7 -7.09 1.13 19.11
N PRO A 8 -5.78 1.43 19.24
CA PRO A 8 -4.76 0.84 18.38
C PRO A 8 -4.81 -0.69 18.36
N VAL A 9 -5.07 -1.33 19.50
CA VAL A 9 -5.20 -2.79 19.63
C VAL A 9 -6.41 -3.31 18.86
N ASP A 10 -7.54 -2.57 18.88
CA ASP A 10 -8.73 -2.95 18.12
C ASP A 10 -8.49 -2.88 16.62
N ARG A 11 -7.76 -1.85 16.18
CA ARG A 11 -7.37 -1.69 14.76
C ARG A 11 -6.44 -2.81 14.30
N GLU A 12 -5.46 -3.17 15.13
CA GLU A 12 -4.55 -4.26 14.83
C GLU A 12 -5.27 -5.61 14.75
N ARG A 13 -6.20 -5.89 15.67
CA ARG A 13 -6.99 -7.13 15.67
C ARG A 13 -7.98 -7.20 14.51
N THR A 14 -8.66 -6.10 14.21
CA THR A 14 -9.76 -6.06 13.23
C THR A 14 -9.23 -5.93 11.80
N PHE A 15 -8.28 -5.02 11.58
CA PHE A 15 -7.81 -4.65 10.25
C PHE A 15 -6.40 -5.14 9.96
N ARG A 16 -5.74 -5.83 10.90
CA ARG A 16 -4.35 -6.28 10.78
C ARG A 16 -3.37 -5.13 10.54
N LEU A 17 -3.70 -3.94 11.05
CA LEU A 17 -2.83 -2.78 11.06
C LEU A 17 -1.89 -2.87 12.26
N THR A 18 -0.69 -3.41 12.07
CA THR A 18 0.32 -3.55 13.14
C THR A 18 0.53 -2.21 13.86
N GLY A 19 0.44 -2.22 15.20
CA GLY A 19 0.52 -1.01 16.03
C GLY A 19 -0.63 -0.02 15.84
N GLY A 20 -1.72 -0.42 15.17
CA GLY A 20 -2.85 0.44 14.82
C GLY A 20 -2.52 1.53 13.79
N ASN A 21 -1.42 1.38 13.04
CA ASN A 21 -0.95 2.39 12.10
C ASN A 21 -1.59 2.19 10.72
N MET A 22 -2.34 3.19 10.25
CA MET A 22 -3.03 3.16 8.95
C MET A 22 -2.09 3.00 7.74
N PHE A 23 -0.81 3.30 7.93
CA PHE A 23 0.22 3.20 6.91
C PHE A 23 1.05 1.92 7.03
N GLN A 24 0.64 0.99 7.91
CA GLN A 24 1.30 -0.30 8.14
C GLN A 24 2.79 -0.20 8.53
N GLY A 25 3.20 0.97 9.06
CA GLY A 25 4.56 1.25 9.49
C GLY A 25 4.72 2.72 9.89
N PRO A 26 5.66 3.05 10.79
CA PRO A 26 5.89 4.44 11.18
C PRO A 26 6.46 5.24 10.01
N MET A 27 5.85 6.37 9.66
CA MET A 27 6.47 7.37 8.78
C MET A 27 7.55 8.11 9.56
N SER A 28 8.69 7.45 9.74
CA SER A 28 9.83 8.05 10.43
C SER A 28 10.54 9.02 9.49
N LEU A 29 11.12 10.10 10.04
CA LEU A 29 11.88 11.10 9.27
C LEU A 29 13.03 10.49 8.43
N HIS A 30 13.57 9.35 8.86
CA HIS A 30 14.62 8.62 8.14
C HIS A 30 14.08 7.72 7.01
N GLN A 31 12.76 7.61 6.85
CA GLN A 31 12.08 6.86 5.79
C GLN A 31 11.27 7.83 4.91
N PRO A 32 11.93 8.64 4.05
CA PRO A 32 11.23 9.48 3.09
C PRO A 32 10.31 8.65 2.18
N PHE A 33 9.25 9.25 1.65
CA PHE A 33 8.25 8.55 0.82
C PHE A 33 8.84 7.68 -0.30
N CYS A 34 9.98 8.06 -0.88
CA CYS A 34 10.65 7.32 -1.96
C CYS A 34 11.32 6.00 -1.53
N VAL A 35 11.34 5.68 -0.23
CA VAL A 35 11.85 4.39 0.29
C VAL A 35 10.74 3.51 0.86
N TRP A 36 9.48 3.91 0.70
CA TRP A 36 8.32 3.13 1.11
C TRP A 36 7.91 2.12 0.02
N PRO A 37 7.51 0.88 0.38
CA PRO A 37 7.57 0.28 1.73
C PRO A 37 9.00 -0.15 2.14
N VAL A 38 9.86 -0.40 1.15
CA VAL A 38 11.27 -0.75 1.28
C VAL A 38 11.99 -0.18 0.04
N VAL A 39 13.29 0.11 0.17
CA VAL A 39 14.12 0.58 -0.94
C VAL A 39 14.00 -0.35 -2.15
N GLY A 40 13.68 0.22 -3.30
CA GLY A 40 13.54 -0.50 -4.57
C GLY A 40 12.15 -1.06 -4.86
N TRP A 41 11.16 -0.83 -3.99
CA TRP A 41 9.76 -1.29 -4.16
C TRP A 41 8.78 -0.12 -4.39
N SER A 42 9.30 1.09 -4.57
CA SER A 42 8.51 2.31 -4.77
C SER A 42 7.96 2.44 -6.20
N ASP A 43 8.41 1.59 -7.11
CA ASP A 43 7.86 1.38 -8.46
C ASP A 43 6.75 0.31 -8.48
N TYR A 44 6.24 -0.08 -7.31
CA TYR A 44 5.16 -1.06 -7.11
C TYR A 44 5.53 -2.50 -7.48
N ARG A 45 6.70 -2.77 -8.06
CA ARG A 45 7.05 -4.13 -8.50
C ARG A 45 7.58 -4.93 -7.32
N THR A 46 7.20 -6.21 -7.28
CA THR A 46 7.81 -7.16 -6.35
C THR A 46 8.76 -8.10 -7.09
N LEU A 47 9.55 -8.86 -6.32
CA LEU A 47 10.38 -9.94 -6.86
C LEU A 47 9.55 -11.10 -7.45
N VAL A 48 8.26 -11.18 -7.10
CA VAL A 48 7.34 -12.19 -7.62
C VAL A 48 6.74 -11.67 -8.93
N ARG A 49 6.98 -12.41 -10.01
CA ARG A 49 6.45 -12.05 -11.33
C ARG A 49 4.92 -12.05 -11.31
N GLY A 50 4.33 -10.97 -11.82
CA GLY A 50 2.87 -10.79 -11.85
C GLY A 50 2.26 -10.33 -10.51
N LEU A 51 3.08 -9.97 -9.52
CA LEU A 51 2.63 -9.40 -8.26
C LEU A 51 3.14 -7.97 -8.12
N ASP A 52 2.21 -7.03 -8.14
CA ASP A 52 2.45 -5.60 -7.91
C ASP A 52 1.84 -5.17 -6.56
N LEU A 53 2.42 -4.15 -5.97
CA LEU A 53 2.03 -3.60 -4.68
C LEU A 53 1.01 -2.49 -4.86
N CYS A 54 -0.01 -2.49 -4.02
CA CYS A 54 -0.99 -1.42 -3.96
C CYS A 54 -1.50 -1.30 -2.51
N GLY A 55 -1.64 -0.07 -2.01
CA GLY A 55 -2.23 0.14 -0.69
C GLY A 55 -1.83 1.46 -0.03
N SER A 56 -2.11 1.53 1.28
CA SER A 56 -1.72 2.70 2.10
C SER A 56 -0.23 2.75 2.43
N ALA A 57 0.43 1.58 2.38
CA ALA A 57 1.83 1.38 2.72
C ALA A 57 2.81 1.56 1.55
N THR A 58 2.29 1.83 0.35
CA THR A 58 3.06 1.99 -0.89
C THR A 58 3.19 3.45 -1.26
N HIS A 59 4.23 3.80 -2.01
CA HIS A 59 4.39 5.14 -2.59
C HIS A 59 3.13 5.54 -3.38
N PRO A 60 2.69 6.81 -3.41
CA PRO A 60 3.14 7.99 -2.67
C PRO A 60 2.56 8.12 -1.25
N GLY A 61 2.07 7.02 -0.66
CA GLY A 61 1.34 6.96 0.60
C GLY A 61 -0.16 7.01 0.35
N GLY A 62 -0.92 5.99 0.79
CA GLY A 62 -2.36 5.90 0.49
C GLY A 62 -3.24 6.68 1.45
N ARG A 63 -2.99 7.98 1.56
CA ARG A 63 -3.91 8.90 2.24
C ARG A 63 -4.99 9.33 1.26
N VAL A 64 -6.06 8.54 1.10
CA VAL A 64 -7.33 8.86 0.39
C VAL A 64 -7.21 9.14 -1.12
N THR A 65 -6.03 9.47 -1.68
CA THR A 65 -5.90 9.96 -3.05
C THR A 65 -5.97 8.89 -4.15
N GLU A 66 -6.22 7.61 -3.83
CA GLU A 66 -6.21 6.48 -4.78
C GLU A 66 -4.93 6.38 -5.68
N ALA A 67 -3.90 7.18 -5.39
CA ALA A 67 -2.76 7.38 -6.28
C ALA A 67 -1.90 6.13 -6.38
N SER A 68 -1.73 5.40 -5.27
CA SER A 68 -1.01 4.12 -5.29
C SER A 68 -1.71 3.10 -6.19
N GLY A 69 -3.05 3.01 -6.15
CA GLY A 69 -3.79 2.06 -6.98
C GLY A 69 -3.68 2.40 -8.45
N ARG A 70 -3.88 3.68 -8.80
CA ARG A 70 -3.70 4.17 -10.17
C ARG A 70 -2.30 3.89 -10.71
N ASN A 71 -1.28 4.14 -9.89
CA ASN A 71 0.11 3.97 -10.31
C ASN A 71 0.51 2.50 -10.43
N ALA A 72 0.07 1.65 -9.50
CA ALA A 72 0.29 0.21 -9.57
C ALA A 72 -0.30 -0.37 -10.86
N VAL A 73 -1.57 -0.04 -11.17
CA VAL A 73 -2.21 -0.45 -12.43
C VAL A 73 -1.42 0.06 -13.64
N ARG A 74 -0.96 1.32 -13.61
CA ARG A 74 -0.16 1.88 -14.71
C ARG A 74 1.12 1.09 -14.94
N GLU A 75 1.81 0.69 -13.88
CA GLU A 75 3.03 -0.12 -13.98
C GLU A 75 2.72 -1.55 -14.44
N THR A 76 1.66 -2.19 -13.94
CA THR A 76 1.21 -3.51 -14.42
C THR A 76 0.91 -3.50 -15.92
N LEU A 77 0.22 -2.44 -16.40
CA LEU A 77 -0.10 -2.24 -17.80
C LEU A 77 1.17 -2.04 -18.65
N TRP A 78 2.12 -1.23 -18.16
CA TRP A 78 3.38 -0.99 -18.84
C TRP A 78 4.23 -2.26 -18.97
N ASP A 79 4.22 -3.11 -17.94
CA ASP A 79 4.92 -4.40 -17.92
C ASP A 79 4.24 -5.46 -18.83
N GLY A 80 3.04 -5.17 -19.36
CA GLY A 80 2.28 -6.09 -20.21
C GLY A 80 1.79 -7.34 -19.46
N ARG A 81 1.63 -7.25 -18.13
CA ARG A 81 1.36 -8.40 -17.23
C ARG A 81 -0.12 -8.66 -16.95
N LEU A 82 -1.04 -7.99 -17.65
CA LEU A 82 -2.46 -8.28 -17.45
C LEU A 82 -2.76 -9.74 -17.75
N CYS A 83 -3.40 -10.39 -16.78
CA CYS A 83 -3.93 -11.73 -16.96
C CYS A 83 -5.00 -11.70 -18.08
N PRO A 84 -5.02 -12.65 -19.03
CA PRO A 84 -6.03 -12.69 -20.11
C PRO A 84 -7.48 -12.76 -19.62
N LEU A 85 -7.71 -13.05 -18.34
CA LEU A 85 -9.03 -13.09 -17.70
C LEU A 85 -9.60 -11.68 -17.40
N LEU A 86 -8.80 -10.63 -17.55
CA LEU A 86 -9.18 -9.23 -17.32
C LEU A 86 -9.14 -8.39 -18.62
N ALA A 87 -8.95 -9.02 -19.78
CA ALA A 87 -9.06 -8.40 -21.10
C ALA A 87 -10.42 -8.67 -21.74
#